data_AF-A0A660SKZ5-F1
#
_entry.id   AF-A0A660SKZ5-F1
#
_cell.length_a   1.000
_cell.length_b   1.000
_cell.length_c   1.000
_cell.angle_alpha   90.00
_cell.angle_beta   90.00
_cell.angle_gamma   90.00
#
_symmetry.space_group_name_H-M   'P 1'
#
loop_
_entity.id
_entity.type
_entity.pdbx_description
1 polymer ?
#
loop_
_entity_poly.entity_id
_entity_poly.type
_entity_poly.pdbx_seq_one_letter_code
_entity_poly.pdbx_strand_id
1 'polypeptide(L)'
;MRRLLLAIIIVQLVFMPVLFAQRGPHKPKRGGCMSCLMAFLAQDIRAGYMYNEGVNVRLREYLRWIPVLNWVMLIIDAVDIFSGKTWTEIEIKERLRDPDFVDWHKYMVEKYQ
;
A
#
# COMPACT_ATOMS: atom_id res chain seq x y z
N MET A 1 -7.45 5.08 -28.72
CA MET A 1 -7.96 5.01 -27.33
C MET A 1 -8.56 3.67 -26.94
N ARG A 2 -9.53 3.10 -27.68
CA ARG A 2 -10.23 1.84 -27.29
C ARG A 2 -9.30 0.63 -27.09
N ARG A 3 -8.30 0.44 -27.97
CA ARG A 3 -7.30 -0.64 -27.88
C ARG A 3 -6.29 -0.44 -26.73
N LEU A 4 -5.98 0.82 -26.40
CA LEU A 4 -5.10 1.18 -25.29
C LEU A 4 -5.77 0.91 -23.93
N LEU A 5 -7.05 1.30 -23.80
CA LEU A 5 -7.86 0.99 -22.61
C LEU A 5 -7.99 -0.51 -22.38
N LEU A 6 -8.25 -1.29 -23.44
CA LEU A 6 -8.30 -2.76 -23.36
C LEU A 6 -6.95 -3.37 -22.93
N ALA A 7 -5.83 -2.87 -23.45
CA ALA A 7 -4.51 -3.32 -23.04
C ALA A 7 -4.24 -3.04 -21.54
N ILE A 8 -4.63 -1.87 -21.04
CA ILE A 8 -4.52 -1.52 -19.61
C ILE A 8 -5.35 -2.47 -18.74
N ILE A 9 -6.59 -2.75 -19.13
CA ILE A 9 -7.48 -3.67 -18.39
C ILE A 9 -6.91 -5.09 -18.36
N ILE A 10 -6.37 -5.57 -19.50
CA ILE A 10 -5.77 -6.91 -19.59
C ILE A 10 -4.51 -7.00 -18.71
N VAL A 11 -3.64 -6.00 -18.74
CA VAL A 11 -2.46 -5.93 -17.86
C VAL A 11 -2.89 -5.92 -16.39
N GLN A 12 -3.92 -5.15 -16.04
CA GLN A 12 -4.44 -5.13 -14.67
C GLN A 12 -4.98 -6.50 -14.23
N LEU A 13 -5.76 -7.18 -15.09
CA LEU A 13 -6.31 -8.52 -14.80
C LEU A 13 -5.22 -9.58 -14.64
N VAL A 14 -4.12 -9.49 -15.40
CA VAL A 14 -2.99 -10.43 -15.31
C VAL A 14 -2.17 -10.20 -14.03
N PHE A 15 -2.04 -8.95 -13.58
CA PHE A 15 -1.29 -8.64 -12.35
C PHE A 15 -2.11 -8.82 -11.07
N MET A 16 -3.45 -8.77 -11.13
CA MET A 16 -4.33 -8.88 -9.96
C MET A 16 -4.13 -10.15 -9.10
N PRO A 17 -3.92 -11.36 -9.67
CA PRO A 17 -3.65 -12.58 -8.90
C PRO A 17 -2.30 -12.54 -8.16
N VAL A 18 -1.30 -11.85 -8.71
CA VAL A 18 0.02 -11.65 -8.07
C VAL A 18 -0.12 -10.80 -6.80
N LEU A 19 -1.13 -9.93 -6.74
CA LEU A 19 -1.42 -9.08 -5.58
C LEU A 19 -2.12 -9.84 -4.46
N PHE A 20 -3.04 -10.77 -4.79
CA PHE A 20 -3.73 -11.58 -3.79
C PHE A 20 -2.82 -12.65 -3.15
N ALA A 21 -1.77 -13.08 -3.86
CA ALA A 21 -0.75 -13.96 -3.31
C ALA A 21 0.07 -13.32 -2.17
N GLN A 22 0.01 -11.99 -2.00
CA GLN A 22 0.74 -11.25 -0.95
C GLN A 22 0.09 -11.35 0.44
N ARG A 23 -1.12 -11.91 0.57
CA ARG A 23 -1.79 -12.12 1.88
C ARG A 23 -1.34 -13.39 2.62
N GLY A 24 -0.29 -14.06 2.15
CA GLY A 24 0.31 -15.20 2.84
C GLY A 24 1.12 -14.78 4.08
N PRO A 25 1.29 -15.67 5.07
CA PRO A 25 2.02 -15.39 6.31
C PRO A 25 3.53 -15.13 6.11
N HIS A 26 4.06 -15.34 4.90
CA HIS A 26 5.45 -15.05 4.58
C HIS A 26 5.60 -13.60 4.11
N LYS A 27 6.07 -12.74 5.01
CA LYS A 27 6.55 -11.39 4.66
C LYS A 27 7.57 -11.48 3.53
N PRO A 28 7.50 -10.62 2.49
CA PRO A 28 8.52 -10.59 1.46
C PRO A 28 9.88 -10.32 2.12
N LYS A 29 10.94 -10.99 1.66
CA LYS A 29 12.31 -10.61 2.03
C LYS A 29 12.50 -9.14 1.65
N ARG A 30 13.06 -8.33 2.57
CA ARG A 30 13.38 -6.92 2.29
C ARG A 30 14.21 -6.83 1.00
N GLY A 31 13.84 -5.90 0.12
CA GLY A 31 14.43 -5.68 -1.20
C GLY A 31 13.70 -6.40 -2.34
N GLY A 32 14.25 -6.28 -3.56
CA GLY A 32 13.78 -6.99 -4.75
C GLY A 32 12.89 -6.20 -5.68
N CYS A 33 12.52 -6.81 -6.82
CA CYS A 33 11.78 -6.11 -7.87
C CYS A 33 10.35 -5.73 -7.44
N MET A 34 9.79 -6.44 -6.47
CA MET A 34 8.38 -6.25 -6.09
C MET A 34 8.15 -4.94 -5.33
N SER A 35 9.09 -4.50 -4.48
CA SER A 35 9.00 -3.17 -3.85
C SER A 35 9.14 -2.03 -4.87
N CYS A 36 10.03 -2.18 -5.85
CA CYS A 36 10.16 -1.25 -6.97
C CYS A 36 8.88 -1.18 -7.82
N LEU A 37 8.28 -2.34 -8.13
CA LEU A 37 7.01 -2.40 -8.88
C LEU A 37 5.86 -1.77 -8.10
N MET A 38 5.79 -1.98 -6.78
CA MET A 38 4.79 -1.32 -5.95
C MET A 38 4.98 0.20 -5.92
N ALA A 39 6.22 0.71 -5.82
CA ALA A 39 6.48 2.15 -5.92
C ALA A 39 6.04 2.74 -7.27
N PHE A 40 6.33 2.02 -8.36
CA PHE A 40 5.99 2.47 -9.71
C PHE A 40 4.48 2.42 -9.98
N LEU A 41 3.83 1.32 -9.64
CA LEU A 41 2.42 1.08 -9.97
C LEU A 41 1.46 1.83 -9.05
N ALA A 42 1.79 1.96 -7.75
CA ALA A 42 1.03 2.81 -6.84
C ALA A 42 1.29 4.31 -7.08
N GLN A 43 2.24 4.65 -7.96
CA GLN A 43 2.71 6.01 -8.22
C GLN A 43 3.12 6.75 -6.93
N ASP A 44 3.61 5.98 -5.96
CA ASP A 44 3.92 6.45 -4.63
C ASP A 44 5.13 5.66 -4.11
N ILE A 45 6.28 6.35 -4.02
CA ILE A 45 7.54 5.76 -3.51
C ILE A 45 7.34 5.22 -2.09
N ARG A 46 6.46 5.86 -1.31
CA ARG A 46 6.10 5.43 0.05
C ARG A 46 5.46 4.05 0.05
N ALA A 47 4.57 3.75 -0.90
CA ALA A 47 3.91 2.44 -0.98
C ALA A 47 4.94 1.32 -1.22
N GLY A 48 5.96 1.57 -2.05
CA GLY A 48 7.07 0.65 -2.24
C GLY A 48 7.95 0.48 -1.00
N TYR A 49 8.23 1.56 -0.28
CA TYR A 49 8.96 1.52 1.00
C TYR A 49 8.20 0.74 2.08
N MET A 50 6.90 1.01 2.25
CA MET A 50 6.05 0.32 3.22
C MET A 50 5.94 -1.16 2.90
N TYR A 51 5.77 -1.51 1.61
CA TYR A 51 5.82 -2.88 1.16
C TYR A 51 7.17 -3.55 1.48
N ASN A 52 8.27 -2.82 1.30
CA ASN A 52 9.61 -3.30 1.63
C ASN A 52 9.79 -3.55 3.14
N GLU A 53 9.15 -2.74 3.99
CA GLU A 53 9.15 -2.88 5.44
C GLU A 53 8.18 -3.96 5.96
N GLY A 54 7.52 -4.69 5.06
CA GLY A 54 6.57 -5.75 5.42
C GLY A 54 5.22 -5.21 5.88
N VAL A 55 4.89 -3.97 5.53
CA VAL A 55 3.54 -3.42 5.70
C VAL A 55 2.70 -3.81 4.50
N ASN A 56 1.50 -4.35 4.77
CA ASN A 56 0.56 -4.69 3.73
C ASN A 56 0.13 -3.44 2.97
N VAL A 57 0.03 -3.57 1.66
CA VAL A 57 -0.40 -2.47 0.80
C VAL A 57 -1.90 -2.26 0.97
N ARG A 58 -2.29 -0.99 1.14
CA ARG A 58 -3.70 -0.61 1.29
C ARG A 58 -4.47 -0.88 0.02
N LEU A 59 -5.75 -1.18 0.16
CA LEU A 59 -6.67 -1.27 -0.98
C LEU A 59 -6.61 0.00 -1.86
N ARG A 60 -6.50 1.18 -1.24
CA ARG A 60 -6.41 2.47 -1.94
C ARG A 60 -5.19 2.59 -2.86
N GLU A 61 -4.03 2.03 -2.49
CA GLU A 61 -2.85 2.05 -3.36
C GLU A 61 -3.03 1.17 -4.60
N TYR A 62 -3.80 0.09 -4.49
CA TYR A 62 -4.17 -0.72 -5.65
C TYR A 62 -5.20 0.00 -6.53
N LEU A 63 -6.13 0.76 -5.95
CA LEU A 63 -7.10 1.55 -6.72
C LEU A 63 -6.43 2.65 -7.55
N ARG A 64 -5.25 3.14 -7.14
CA ARG A 64 -4.45 4.11 -7.92
C ARG A 64 -3.99 3.58 -9.27
N TRP A 65 -3.96 2.27 -9.45
CA TRP A 65 -3.58 1.67 -10.73
C TRP A 65 -4.60 1.98 -11.82
N ILE A 66 -5.84 2.30 -11.45
CA ILE A 66 -6.89 2.74 -12.36
C ILE A 66 -6.75 4.26 -12.54
N PRO A 67 -6.41 4.77 -13.74
CA PRO A 67 -6.07 6.18 -13.93
C PRO A 67 -7.15 7.16 -13.46
N VAL A 68 -8.42 6.79 -13.60
CA VAL A 68 -9.56 7.61 -13.16
C VAL A 68 -9.66 7.67 -11.63
N LEU A 69 -9.44 6.54 -10.95
CA LEU A 69 -9.49 6.48 -9.49
C LEU A 69 -8.25 7.11 -8.85
N ASN A 70 -7.12 7.14 -9.57
CA ASN A 70 -5.90 7.77 -9.08
C ASN A 70 -6.12 9.23 -8.67
N TRP A 71 -6.80 10.02 -9.51
CA TRP A 71 -7.14 11.41 -9.19
C TRP A 71 -7.99 11.55 -7.94
N VAL A 72 -8.95 10.65 -7.75
CA VAL A 72 -9.79 10.62 -6.54
C VAL A 72 -8.94 10.27 -5.32
N MET A 73 -8.03 9.29 -5.43
CA MET A 73 -7.16 8.88 -4.35
C MET A 73 -6.14 9.95 -3.95
N LEU A 74 -5.68 10.78 -4.89
CA LEU A 74 -4.82 11.93 -4.62
C LEU A 74 -5.55 12.99 -3.79
N ILE A 75 -6.82 13.27 -4.10
CA ILE A 75 -7.64 14.22 -3.32
C ILE A 75 -7.83 13.72 -1.89
N ILE A 76 -8.16 12.43 -1.72
CA ILE A 76 -8.35 11.86 -0.38
C ILE A 76 -7.03 11.88 0.41
N ASP A 77 -5.89 11.60 -0.22
CA ASP A 77 -4.58 11.72 0.45
C ASP A 77 -4.28 13.16 0.86
N ALA A 78 -4.60 14.15 0.03
CA ALA A 78 -4.48 15.55 0.39
C ALA A 78 -5.34 15.87 1.63
N VAL A 79 -6.58 15.39 1.69
CA VAL A 79 -7.47 15.57 2.86
C VAL A 79 -6.89 14.91 4.11
N ASP A 80 -6.36 13.69 4.00
CA ASP A 80 -5.74 12.98 5.12
C ASP A 80 -4.52 13.75 5.66
N ILE A 81 -3.69 14.30 4.76
CA ILE A 81 -2.53 15.15 5.09
C ILE A 81 -2.98 16.45 5.78
N PHE A 82 -3.96 17.16 5.22
CA PHE A 82 -4.49 18.40 5.81
C PHE A 82 -5.19 18.17 7.15
N SER A 83 -5.74 16.99 7.37
CA SER A 83 -6.33 16.59 8.64
C SER A 83 -5.29 16.17 9.68
N GLY A 84 -4.00 16.17 9.33
CA GLY A 84 -2.90 15.79 10.21
C GLY A 84 -2.83 14.29 10.52
N LYS A 85 -3.53 13.43 9.76
CA LYS A 85 -3.51 11.99 10.01
C LYS A 85 -2.13 11.43 9.69
N THR A 86 -1.51 10.82 10.69
CA THR A 86 -0.21 10.20 10.51
C THR A 86 -0.33 8.82 9.88
N TRP A 87 0.74 8.36 9.24
CA TRP A 87 0.75 7.02 8.66
C TRP A 87 0.66 5.91 9.70
N THR A 88 1.24 6.13 10.87
CA THR A 88 1.16 5.21 12.01
C THR A 88 -0.30 4.99 12.43
N GLU A 89 -1.10 6.06 12.48
CA GLU A 89 -2.54 5.96 12.76
C GLU A 89 -3.28 5.14 11.70
N ILE A 90 -2.96 5.35 10.42
CA ILE A 90 -3.56 4.62 9.30
C ILE A 90 -3.19 3.14 9.37
N GLU A 91 -1.92 2.83 9.61
CA GLU A 91 -1.40 1.47 9.72
C GLU A 91 -2.08 0.68 10.84
N ILE A 92 -2.22 1.31 12.01
CA ILE A 92 -2.92 0.71 13.16
C ILE A 92 -4.40 0.54 12.85
N LYS A 93 -5.06 1.55 12.29
CA LYS A 93 -6.50 1.53 11.99
C LYS A 93 -6.87 0.48 10.95
N GLU A 94 -6.06 0.33 9.90
CA GLU A 94 -6.31 -0.59 8.80
C GLU A 94 -5.67 -1.97 9.02
N ARG A 95 -5.02 -2.21 10.17
CA ARG A 95 -4.34 -3.47 10.52
C ARG A 95 -3.39 -3.94 9.41
N LEU A 96 -2.58 -2.99 8.91
CA LEU A 96 -1.70 -3.25 7.77
C LEU A 96 -0.42 -3.98 8.16
N ARG A 97 -0.10 -4.07 9.46
CA ARG A 97 1.06 -4.78 9.96
C ARG A 97 0.67 -6.04 10.73
N ASP A 98 1.67 -6.87 10.92
CA ASP A 98 1.62 -8.06 11.77
C ASP A 98 1.14 -7.70 13.19
N PRO A 99 0.21 -8.48 13.79
CA PRO A 99 -0.23 -8.31 15.17
C PRO A 99 0.92 -8.11 16.16
N ASP A 100 2.02 -8.84 16.01
CA ASP A 100 3.19 -8.77 16.89
C ASP A 100 3.85 -7.38 16.91
N PHE A 101 3.75 -6.62 15.82
CA PHE A 101 4.26 -5.26 15.78
C PHE A 101 3.36 -4.27 16.54
N VAL A 102 2.04 -4.47 16.49
CA VAL A 102 1.09 -3.61 17.18
C VAL A 102 1.33 -3.69 18.68
N ASP A 103 1.55 -4.90 19.19
CA ASP A 103 1.86 -5.14 20.60
C ASP A 103 3.22 -4.55 21.01
N TRP A 104 4.26 -4.71 20.17
CA TRP A 104 5.56 -4.06 20.41
C TRP A 104 5.47 -2.53 20.41
N HIS A 105 4.74 -1.95 19.45
CA HIS A 105 4.60 -0.49 19.35
C HIS A 105 3.87 0.07 20.58
N LYS A 106 2.80 -0.60 21.01
CA LYS A 106 2.08 -0.25 22.24
C LYS A 106 2.98 -0.31 23.47
N TYR A 107 3.78 -1.38 23.62
CA TYR A 107 4.76 -1.51 24.70
C TYR A 107 5.80 -0.38 24.70
N MET A 108 6.32 0.00 23.53
CA MET A 108 7.31 1.08 23.42
C MET A 108 6.70 2.44 23.77
N VAL A 109 5.46 2.72 23.35
CA VAL A 109 4.78 3.98 23.71
C VAL A 109 4.53 4.05 25.21
N GLU A 110 4.04 2.97 25.83
CA GLU A 110 3.76 2.93 27.27
C GLU A 110 5.02 2.98 28.15
N LYS A 111 6.17 2.47 27.65
CA LYS A 111 7.42 2.42 28.41
C LYS A 111 8.20 3.74 28.41
N TYR A 112 8.02 4.57 27.39
CA TYR A 112 8.83 5.78 27.16
C TYR A 112 8.01 7.08 27.18
N GLN A 113 6.71 7.01 27.52
CA GLN A 113 5.89 8.15 27.97
C GLN A 113 5.93 8.27 29.50
#